data_AF-A0A2S6CZW7-F1
#
_entry.id   AF-A0A2S6CZW7-F1
#
_cell.length_a   1.000
_cell.length_b   1.000
_cell.length_c   1.000
_cell.angle_alpha   90.00
_cell.angle_beta   90.00
_cell.angle_gamma   90.00
#
_symmetry.space_group_name_H-M   'P 1'
#
loop_
_entity.id
_entity.type
_entity.pdbx_description
1 polymer ?
#
loop_
_entity_poly.entity_id
_entity_poly.type
_entity_poly.pdbx_seq_one_letter_code
_entity_poly.pdbx_strand_id
1 'polypeptide(L)' 'MRLFLISWLAFTTITLIFSSSHPVDAFFVLGGSIQQEIYLAQLATQYPHIPILISSGSEDPCI' A
#
# COMPACT_ATOMS: atom_id res chain seq x y z
N MET A 1 6.87 -7.96 -35.71
CA MET A 1 6.45 -6.79 -34.88
C MET A 1 5.12 -7.02 -34.15
N ARG A 2 4.00 -7.30 -34.84
CA ARG A 2 2.65 -7.38 -34.23
C ARG A 2 2.48 -8.49 -33.17
N LEU A 3 3.00 -9.69 -33.42
CA LEU A 3 2.97 -10.81 -32.47
C LEU A 3 3.77 -10.54 -31.19
N PHE A 4 4.89 -9.82 -31.32
CA PHE A 4 5.73 -9.45 -30.19
C PHE A 4 5.00 -8.48 -29.25
N LEU A 5 4.29 -7.50 -29.82
CA LEU A 5 3.47 -6.56 -29.04
C LEU A 5 2.33 -7.27 -28.32
N ILE A 6 1.66 -8.23 -28.95
CA ILE A 6 0.57 -9.00 -28.32
C ILE A 6 1.11 -9.84 -27.17
N SER A 7 2.24 -10.53 -27.37
CA SER A 7 2.88 -11.33 -26.31
C SER A 7 3.33 -10.45 -25.14
N TRP A 8 3.91 -9.29 -25.43
CA TRP A 8 4.29 -8.30 -24.42
C TRP A 8 3.07 -7.84 -23.61
N LEU A 9 2.01 -7.43 -24.30
CA LEU A 9 0.79 -6.91 -23.68
C LEU A 9 0.10 -7.97 -22.81
N ALA A 10 0.06 -9.22 -23.26
CA ALA A 10 -0.48 -10.33 -22.48
C ALA A 10 0.33 -10.54 -21.20
N PHE A 11 1.67 -10.55 -21.30
CA PHE A 11 2.55 -10.75 -20.15
C PHE A 11 2.43 -9.61 -19.11
N THR A 12 2.40 -8.37 -19.57
CA THR A 12 2.24 -7.21 -18.67
C THR A 12 0.88 -7.22 -17.99
N THR A 13 -0.19 -7.58 -18.69
CA THR A 13 -1.54 -7.63 -18.14
C THR A 13 -1.67 -8.71 -17.07
N ILE A 14 -1.13 -9.90 -17.32
CA ILE A 14 -1.11 -11.00 -16.34
C ILE A 14 -0.33 -10.60 -15.10
N THR A 15 0.88 -10.04 -15.28
CA THR A 15 1.73 -9.59 -14.17
C THR A 15 1.04 -8.52 -13.33
N LEU A 16 0.37 -7.57 -13.99
CA LEU A 16 -0.36 -6.49 -13.33
C LEU A 16 -1.52 -7.01 -12.49
N ILE A 17 -2.35 -7.89 -13.04
CA ILE A 17 -3.48 -8.48 -12.31
C ILE A 17 -2.98 -9.25 -11.10
N PHE A 18 -1.93 -10.07 -11.28
CA PHE A 18 -1.36 -10.86 -10.20
C PHE A 18 -0.81 -9.96 -9.09
N SER A 19 0.01 -8.96 -9.44
CA SER A 19 0.54 -7.99 -8.48
C SER A 19 -0.54 -7.18 -7.78
N SER A 20 -1.66 -6.85 -8.45
CA SER A 20 -2.78 -6.15 -7.82
C SER A 20 -3.59 -7.01 -6.85
N SER A 21 -3.54 -8.34 -7.03
CA SER A 21 -4.26 -9.30 -6.19
C SER A 21 -3.43 -9.74 -4.97
N HIS A 22 -2.13 -9.41 -4.95
CA HIS A 22 -1.30 -9.68 -3.79
C HIS A 22 -1.69 -8.78 -2.61
N PRO A 23 -1.70 -9.31 -1.39
CA PRO A 23 -1.89 -8.50 -0.20
C PRO A 23 -0.78 -7.45 -0.10
N VAL A 24 -1.12 -6.28 0.44
CA VAL A 24 -0.14 -5.22 0.67
C VAL A 24 0.93 -5.68 1.66
N ASP A 25 2.19 -5.40 1.35
CA ASP A 25 3.32 -5.82 2.19
C ASP A 25 3.43 -5.01 3.48
N ALA A 26 2.85 -3.80 3.53
CA ALA A 26 2.84 -2.94 4.72
C ALA A 26 1.74 -1.87 4.64
N PHE A 27 1.26 -1.42 5.80
CA PHE A 27 0.47 -0.19 5.93
C PHE A 27 1.38 0.99 6.27
N PHE A 28 1.32 2.07 5.49
CA PHE A 28 2.05 3.30 5.77
C PHE A 28 1.10 4.41 6.17
N VAL A 29 1.34 5.02 7.33
CA VAL A 29 0.51 6.07 7.93
C VAL A 29 1.32 7.35 8.00
N LEU A 30 0.78 8.42 7.45
CA LEU A 30 1.34 9.76 7.67
C LEU A 30 0.86 10.25 9.04
N GLY A 31 1.77 10.34 10.01
CA GLY A 31 1.45 10.88 11.32
C GLY A 31 1.03 12.34 11.25
N GLY A 32 0.18 12.76 12.19
CA GLY A 32 -0.41 14.10 12.23
C GLY A 32 -1.93 14.12 12.18
N SER A 33 -2.58 12.96 12.02
CA SER A 33 -4.02 12.81 12.18
C SER A 33 -4.34 11.63 13.08
N ILE A 34 -4.76 11.93 14.31
CA ILE A 34 -5.18 10.92 15.30
C ILE A 34 -6.30 10.02 14.74
N GLN A 35 -7.19 10.54 13.88
CA GLN A 35 -8.26 9.74 13.29
C GLN A 35 -7.72 8.64 12.36
N GLN A 36 -6.71 8.96 11.55
CA GLN A 36 -6.08 7.98 10.67
C GLN A 36 -5.33 6.92 11.47
N GLU A 37 -4.64 7.35 12.54
CA GLU A 37 -3.93 6.46 13.45
C GLU A 37 -4.88 5.50 14.19
N ILE A 38 -6.04 5.97 14.67
CA ILE A 38 -7.06 5.12 15.31
C ILE A 38 -7.65 4.10 14.32
N TYR A 39 -7.97 4.53 13.10
CA TYR A 39 -8.50 3.64 12.07
C TYR A 39 -7.52 2.51 11.74
N LEU A 40 -6.24 2.85 11.59
CA LEU A 40 -5.19 1.86 11.35
C LEU A 40 -4.94 0.95 12.54
N ALA A 41 -5.03 1.46 13.78
CA ALA A 41 -4.96 0.63 14.97
C ALA A 41 -6.09 -0.41 15.00
N GLN A 42 -7.31 -0.06 14.57
CA GLN A 42 -8.40 -1.01 14.43
C GLN A 42 -8.13 -2.02 13.30
N LEU A 43 -7.62 -1.57 12.16
CA LEU A 43 -7.29 -2.44 11.02
C LEU A 43 -6.16 -3.43 11.37
N ALA A 44 -5.18 -3.00 12.18
CA ALA A 44 -4.08 -3.82 12.67
C ALA A 44 -4.56 -5.07 13.42
N THR A 45 -5.69 -4.96 14.13
CA THR A 45 -6.28 -6.10 14.85
C THR A 45 -6.83 -7.17 13.90
N GLN A 46 -7.28 -6.78 12.70
CA GLN A 46 -7.78 -7.70 11.69
C GLN A 46 -6.67 -8.31 10.84
N TYR A 47 -5.55 -7.60 10.68
CA TYR A 47 -4.41 -8.02 9.87
C TYR A 47 -3.08 -7.98 10.66
N PRO A 48 -2.91 -8.82 11.70
CA PRO A 48 -1.76 -8.78 12.59
C PRO A 48 -0.42 -9.13 11.92
N HIS A 49 -0.46 -9.72 10.72
CA HIS A 49 0.72 -10.13 9.96
C HIS A 49 1.27 -9.04 9.04
N ILE A 50 0.51 -7.95 8.82
CA ILE A 50 0.92 -6.85 7.94
C ILE A 50 1.64 -5.80 8.80
N PRO A 51 2.93 -5.51 8.53
CA PRO A 51 3.67 -4.50 9.27
C PRO A 51 3.09 -3.09 9.05
N ILE A 52 3.13 -2.26 10.10
CA ILE A 52 2.62 -0.89 10.08
C ILE A 52 3.80 0.05 10.29
N LEU A 53 3.94 1.02 9.38
CA LEU A 53 4.97 2.04 9.41
C LEU A 53 4.28 3.39 9.59
N ILE A 54 4.61 4.09 10.69
CA ILE A 54 4.02 5.39 11.03
C ILE A 54 5.11 6.44 10.83
N SER A 55 4.90 7.37 9.91
CA SER A 55 5.74 8.56 9.81
C SER A 55 5.52 9.41 11.06
N SER A 56 6.60 9.90 11.67
CA SER A 56 6.47 10.96 12.67
C SER A 56 5.81 12.18 12.02
N GLY A 57 4.90 12.81 12.76
CA GLY A 57 4.39 14.13 12.37
C GLY A 57 5.51 15.17 12.36
N SER A 58 5.23 16.34 11.79
CA SER A 58 6.10 17.50 11.92
C SER A 58 6.31 17.85 13.40
N GLU A 59 7.49 18.34 13.76
CA GLU A 59 7.66 19.08 15.01
C GLU A 59 6.74 20.31 15.00
N ASP A 60 6.18 20.65 16.17
CA ASP A 60 5.41 21.88 16.31
C ASP A 60 6.31 23.11 16.13
N PRO A 61 5.85 24.19 15.47
CA PRO A 61 4.54 24.33 14.85
C PRO A 61 4.49 23.67 13.45
N CYS A 62 3.43 22.88 13.22
CA CYS A 62 3.02 22.52 11.87
C CYS A 62 2.66 23.82 11.10
N ILE A 63 3.30 24.05 9.97
CA ILE A 63 3.19 25.28 9.16
C ILE A 63 1.86 25.35 8.41
#